data_AF-A0A8S0TD55-F1
#
_entry.id   AF-A0A8S0TD55-F1
#
_cell.length_a   1.000
_cell.length_b   1.000
_cell.length_c   1.000
_cell.angle_alpha   90.00
_cell.angle_beta   90.00
_cell.angle_gamma   90.00
#
_symmetry.space_group_name_H-M   'P 1'
#
loop_
_entity.id
_entity.type
_entity.pdbx_description
1 polymer ?
#
loop_
_entity_poly.entity_id
_entity_poly.type
_entity_poly.pdbx_seq_one_letter_code
_entity_poly.pdbx_strand_id
1 'polypeptide(L)'
;MAARPFQFIVFSYRCFEPLPTTLFLPITSIRTVASRASLSLTHHHHNQQKLKQPPSPSPTQPPPLYSTGRAPAVSVPETLAQKIGKSIRRPGAPSKARIYTDVNVIRPKDYWEYESLTVQWGEQDDYEVVRKVGRGKYSEVFEGVHTTNNEKCIIKILKPVKKKKIKREIKILQNLCGGPNIVKLLDIVRDQQSKTPSLIFEYVNNTDFKVLYPTLSDFDIRYYIYELLKALDYCHSQGIMHRDVKPHNVMIDHEQRKLRLIDWGLAEFYHPGKEYNVRVASRYFKGPELLVDLQDYDYSLDLWSLGCMFAGMIFRKEPFFYGHDNYDQLVKIAKVLGTDELNVYLNKYRLELDPHLAALVGRLIII
;
A
#
# COMPACT_ATOMS: atom_id res chain seq x y z
N MET A 1 17.15 -32.39 8.06
CA MET A 1 17.29 -31.30 7.07
C MET A 1 16.02 -30.47 7.10
N ALA A 2 16.06 -29.32 7.79
CA ALA A 2 14.89 -28.48 8.03
C ALA A 2 14.58 -27.61 6.80
N ALA A 3 13.37 -27.75 6.25
CA ALA A 3 12.85 -26.85 5.23
C ALA A 3 12.73 -25.44 5.82
N ARG A 4 13.36 -24.47 5.17
CA ARG A 4 13.51 -23.09 5.64
C ARG A 4 12.17 -22.34 5.55
N PRO A 5 11.76 -21.57 6.57
CA PRO A 5 10.55 -20.72 6.53
C PRO A 5 10.53 -19.68 5.39
N PHE A 6 11.67 -19.46 4.75
CA PHE A 6 11.90 -18.45 3.71
C PHE A 6 11.18 -18.69 2.37
N GLN A 7 10.67 -19.90 2.10
CA GLN A 7 9.92 -20.17 0.86
C GLN A 7 8.48 -19.62 0.87
N PHE A 8 7.96 -19.17 2.02
CA PHE A 8 6.57 -18.71 2.12
C PHE A 8 6.35 -17.24 1.72
N ILE A 9 7.39 -16.41 1.69
CA ILE A 9 7.25 -14.95 1.47
C ILE A 9 8.11 -14.44 0.29
N VAL A 10 9.09 -15.20 -0.20
CA VAL A 10 9.89 -14.81 -1.37
C VAL A 10 9.27 -15.39 -2.65
N PHE A 11 8.31 -14.68 -3.24
CA PHE A 11 7.96 -14.90 -4.64
C PHE A 11 9.12 -14.41 -5.51
N SER A 12 10.01 -15.32 -5.90
CA SER A 12 10.97 -15.05 -6.97
C SER A 12 10.22 -15.18 -8.31
N TYR A 13 10.18 -14.11 -9.10
CA TYR A 13 9.58 -13.99 -10.44
C TYR A 13 10.05 -15.02 -11.51
N ARG A 14 10.80 -16.06 -11.15
CA ARG A 14 11.47 -16.97 -12.11
C ARG A 14 10.74 -18.29 -12.39
N CYS A 15 9.48 -18.46 -11.96
CA CYS A 15 8.69 -19.65 -12.32
C CYS A 15 7.28 -19.26 -12.77
N PHE A 16 7.15 -18.73 -13.99
CA PHE A 16 5.84 -18.61 -14.65
C PHE A 16 5.98 -18.97 -16.14
N GLU A 17 6.40 -20.21 -16.40
CA GLU A 17 5.90 -20.93 -17.57
C GLU A 17 4.51 -21.52 -17.23
N PRO A 18 3.65 -21.83 -18.22
CA PRO A 18 2.31 -22.34 -17.96
C PRO A 18 2.40 -23.73 -17.32
N LEU A 19 2.46 -23.78 -15.99
CA LEU A 19 2.41 -25.03 -15.25
C LEU A 19 0.98 -25.59 -15.29
N PRO A 20 0.81 -26.89 -15.56
CA PRO A 20 -0.48 -27.55 -15.54
C PRO A 20 -1.12 -27.46 -14.15
N THR A 21 -2.45 -27.50 -14.12
CA THR A 21 -3.38 -27.20 -13.01
C THR A 21 -3.23 -28.03 -11.73
N THR A 22 -2.16 -28.79 -11.55
CA THR A 22 -2.05 -29.86 -10.54
C THR A 22 -0.94 -29.71 -9.50
N LEU A 23 -0.33 -28.53 -9.32
CA LEU A 23 0.67 -28.32 -8.26
C LEU A 23 0.48 -26.99 -7.52
N PHE A 24 -0.60 -26.88 -6.74
CA PHE A 24 -0.63 -25.97 -5.60
C PHE A 24 -1.04 -26.76 -4.35
N LEU A 25 -0.08 -27.01 -3.45
CA LEU A 25 -0.33 -27.69 -2.17
C LEU A 25 -1.48 -26.99 -1.41
N PRO A 26 -2.36 -27.74 -0.71
CA PRO A 26 -3.44 -27.16 0.10
C PRO A 26 -2.86 -26.24 1.21
N ILE A 27 -3.52 -25.11 1.54
CA ILE A 27 -3.05 -24.17 2.59
C ILE A 27 -2.96 -24.88 3.96
N THR A 28 -3.65 -26.02 4.12
CA THR A 28 -3.54 -26.88 5.30
C THR A 28 -2.10 -27.31 5.61
N SER A 29 -1.24 -27.50 4.59
CA SER A 29 0.20 -27.80 4.79
C SER A 29 1.00 -26.60 5.35
N ILE A 30 0.50 -25.38 5.18
CA ILE A 30 1.15 -24.13 5.64
C ILE A 30 0.88 -23.88 7.13
N ARG A 31 -0.31 -24.27 7.62
CA ARG A 31 -0.72 -24.07 9.02
C ARG A 31 0.13 -24.86 10.02
N THR A 32 0.68 -26.00 9.62
CA THR A 32 1.49 -26.87 10.50
C THR A 32 2.88 -26.29 10.81
N VAL A 33 3.44 -25.44 9.93
CA VAL A 33 4.75 -24.80 10.15
C VAL A 33 4.65 -23.62 11.11
N ALA A 34 3.51 -22.92 11.13
CA ALA A 34 3.27 -21.77 12.01
C ALA A 34 2.81 -22.13 13.43
N SER A 35 2.34 -23.36 13.69
CA SER A 35 1.91 -23.75 15.04
C SER A 35 3.05 -23.74 16.06
N ARG A 36 4.31 -23.88 15.62
CA ARG A 36 5.50 -23.73 16.46
C ARG A 36 5.85 -22.28 16.80
N ALA A 37 5.44 -21.31 15.97
CA ALA A 37 5.64 -19.89 16.24
C ALA A 37 4.51 -19.27 17.10
N SER A 38 3.32 -19.88 17.12
CA SER A 38 2.19 -19.41 17.94
C SER A 38 2.17 -19.90 19.39
N LEU A 39 2.93 -20.95 19.73
CA LEU A 39 2.93 -21.52 21.07
C LEU A 39 3.68 -20.68 22.13
N SER A 40 4.45 -19.66 21.73
CA SER A 40 5.14 -18.75 22.67
C SER A 40 4.35 -17.49 23.04
N LEU A 41 3.13 -17.32 22.52
CA LEU A 41 2.33 -16.09 22.69
C LEU A 41 1.00 -16.29 23.44
N THR A 42 0.71 -17.49 23.96
CA THR A 42 -0.57 -17.80 24.63
C THR A 42 -0.61 -17.59 26.14
N HIS A 43 0.50 -17.26 26.80
CA HIS A 43 0.49 -16.90 28.22
C HIS A 43 0.52 -15.38 28.42
N HIS A 44 -0.61 -14.70 28.17
CA HIS A 44 -1.01 -13.46 28.86
C HIS A 44 -2.37 -12.95 28.35
N HIS A 45 -3.46 -13.67 28.63
CA HIS A 45 -4.80 -13.07 28.63
C HIS A 45 -5.77 -13.83 29.54
N HIS A 46 -5.79 -13.42 30.81
CA HIS A 46 -6.97 -13.55 31.65
C HIS A 46 -7.06 -12.33 32.57
N ASN A 47 -7.88 -11.36 32.17
CA ASN A 47 -8.67 -10.46 33.02
C ASN A 47 -9.28 -9.35 32.14
N GLN A 48 -10.49 -9.59 31.63
CA GLN A 48 -11.37 -8.51 31.17
C GLN A 48 -12.30 -8.14 32.33
N GLN A 49 -12.05 -7.01 32.98
CA GLN A 49 -13.05 -6.33 33.81
C GLN A 49 -13.79 -5.28 32.97
N LYS A 50 -15.12 -5.30 33.10
CA LYS A 50 -16.08 -4.38 32.47
C LYS A 50 -15.74 -2.92 32.80
N LEU A 51 -15.52 -2.09 31.77
CA LEU A 51 -15.56 -0.63 31.87
C LEU A 51 -16.81 -0.09 31.18
N LYS A 52 -17.61 0.65 31.95
CA LYS A 52 -18.85 1.33 31.53
C LYS A 52 -18.53 2.49 30.59
N GLN A 53 -19.38 2.68 29.58
CA GLN A 53 -19.34 3.83 28.66
C GLN A 53 -19.68 5.14 29.38
N PRO A 54 -19.00 6.27 29.09
CA PRO A 54 -19.47 7.59 29.49
C PRO A 54 -20.51 8.14 28.49
N PRO A 55 -21.43 9.02 28.92
CA PRO A 55 -22.53 9.52 28.09
C PRO A 55 -22.09 10.59 27.08
N SER A 56 -22.85 10.69 26.00
CA SER A 56 -22.74 11.65 24.89
C SER A 56 -23.07 13.09 25.30
N PRO A 57 -22.36 14.12 24.79
CA PRO A 57 -22.75 15.52 24.97
C PRO A 57 -23.77 15.99 23.92
N SER A 58 -24.74 16.78 24.37
CA SER A 58 -25.76 17.51 23.61
C SER A 58 -25.22 18.82 22.97
N PRO A 59 -25.92 19.42 21.99
CA PRO A 59 -25.34 20.37 21.04
C PRO A 59 -25.28 21.81 21.58
N THR A 60 -24.12 22.45 21.47
CA THR A 60 -23.92 23.89 21.72
C THR A 60 -23.82 24.68 20.41
N GLN A 61 -24.42 25.87 20.41
CA GLN A 61 -24.59 26.82 19.31
C GLN A 61 -23.25 27.34 18.71
N PRO A 62 -23.24 27.81 17.44
CA PRO A 62 -22.03 28.27 16.77
C PRO A 62 -21.60 29.69 17.21
N PRO A 63 -20.29 29.99 17.30
CA PRO A 63 -19.78 31.34 17.54
C PRO A 63 -19.70 32.17 16.24
N PRO A 64 -19.63 33.52 16.33
CA PRO A 64 -19.75 34.41 15.19
C PRO A 64 -18.48 34.52 14.33
N LEU A 65 -18.71 34.87 13.06
CA LEU A 65 -17.73 35.12 12.00
C LEU A 65 -16.82 36.31 12.31
N TYR A 66 -15.50 36.12 12.18
CA TYR A 66 -14.54 37.20 11.98
C TYR A 66 -13.62 36.94 10.79
N SER A 67 -13.27 38.06 10.17
CA SER A 67 -12.70 38.30 8.85
C SER A 67 -11.24 37.84 8.66
N THR A 68 -10.87 37.80 7.38
CA THR A 68 -9.69 37.25 6.72
C THR A 68 -8.35 37.86 7.12
N GLY A 69 -7.39 36.99 7.45
CA GLY A 69 -5.95 37.28 7.48
C GLY A 69 -5.15 36.05 7.05
N ARG A 70 -4.35 36.18 5.98
CA ARG A 70 -3.62 35.09 5.31
C ARG A 70 -2.35 34.75 6.11
N ALA A 71 -2.36 33.67 6.89
CA ALA A 71 -1.19 33.16 7.59
C ALA A 71 -0.33 32.24 6.69
N PRO A 72 1.02 32.28 6.79
CA PRO A 72 1.90 31.38 6.05
C PRO A 72 1.70 29.93 6.49
N ALA A 73 1.86 28.99 5.55
CA ALA A 73 1.68 27.56 5.80
C ALA A 73 2.72 27.02 6.80
N VAL A 74 2.32 26.89 8.07
CA VAL A 74 3.12 26.25 9.11
C VAL A 74 3.15 24.74 8.85
N SER A 75 4.35 24.18 8.71
CA SER A 75 4.55 22.73 8.66
C SER A 75 4.07 22.11 9.98
N VAL A 76 3.05 21.26 9.91
CA VAL A 76 2.53 20.53 11.07
C VAL A 76 3.65 19.66 11.68
N PRO A 77 3.95 19.78 12.98
CA PRO A 77 4.96 18.94 13.64
C PRO A 77 4.62 17.45 13.50
N GLU A 78 5.63 16.63 13.23
CA GLU A 78 5.47 15.17 13.09
C GLU A 78 4.95 14.55 14.39
N THR A 79 3.91 13.72 14.31
CA THR A 79 3.50 12.89 15.44
C THR A 79 4.46 11.71 15.61
N LEU A 80 4.72 11.29 16.85
CA LEU A 80 5.63 10.16 17.17
C LEU A 80 5.31 8.90 16.33
N ALA A 81 4.03 8.68 16.04
CA ALA A 81 3.51 7.57 15.24
C ALA A 81 3.95 7.55 13.76
N GLN A 82 4.49 8.66 13.25
CA GLN A 82 4.95 8.81 11.85
C GLN A 82 6.47 8.86 11.71
N LYS A 83 7.20 8.96 12.83
CA LYS A 83 8.66 8.99 12.83
C LYS A 83 9.20 7.66 12.28
N ILE A 84 10.17 7.73 11.38
CA ILE A 84 10.90 6.56 10.88
C ILE A 84 12.29 6.62 11.51
N GLY A 85 12.80 5.49 11.98
CA GLY A 85 14.18 5.37 12.46
C GLY A 85 15.13 5.79 11.36
N LYS A 86 15.94 6.82 11.61
CA LYS A 86 16.97 7.24 10.65
C LYS A 86 18.14 6.30 10.80
N SER A 87 18.27 5.33 9.91
CA SER A 87 19.48 4.52 9.86
C SER A 87 20.59 5.28 9.16
N ILE A 88 21.84 5.05 9.57
CA ILE A 88 23.01 5.56 8.86
C ILE A 88 23.46 4.48 7.89
N ARG A 89 23.47 4.78 6.59
CA ARG A 89 23.96 3.87 5.56
C ARG A 89 25.38 4.22 5.16
N ARG A 90 26.31 3.28 5.30
CA ARG A 90 27.68 3.47 4.80
C ARG A 90 27.73 3.24 3.27
N PRO A 91 28.58 3.96 2.53
CA PRO A 91 28.74 3.75 1.08
C PRO A 91 29.15 2.32 0.71
N GLY A 92 28.93 1.95 -0.56
CA GLY A 92 29.48 0.71 -1.15
C GLY A 92 28.57 -0.52 -1.09
N ALA A 93 27.27 -0.34 -0.91
CA ALA A 93 26.28 -1.42 -0.99
C ALA A 93 24.97 -1.00 -1.70
N PRO A 94 25.01 -0.44 -2.93
CA PRO A 94 23.80 -0.02 -3.65
C PRO A 94 22.90 -1.21 -3.98
N SER A 95 21.58 -0.98 -3.98
CA SER A 95 20.57 -1.95 -4.40
C SER A 95 20.04 -1.61 -5.78
N LYS A 96 19.69 -2.67 -6.54
CA LYS A 96 19.04 -2.55 -7.85
C LYS A 96 17.98 -3.64 -7.97
N ALA A 97 16.90 -3.33 -8.67
CA ALA A 97 15.87 -4.28 -9.01
C ALA A 97 16.49 -5.48 -9.76
N ARG A 98 16.04 -6.69 -9.42
CA ARG A 98 16.48 -7.93 -10.10
C ARG A 98 15.86 -8.12 -11.48
N ILE A 99 14.70 -7.51 -11.70
CA ILE A 99 13.91 -7.58 -12.93
C ILE A 99 13.43 -6.18 -13.28
N TYR A 100 13.10 -5.97 -14.55
CA TYR A 100 12.59 -4.70 -15.07
C TYR A 100 13.47 -3.47 -14.77
N THR A 101 14.73 -3.71 -14.43
CA THR A 101 15.69 -2.72 -13.89
C THR A 101 15.80 -1.50 -14.79
N ASP A 102 15.93 -1.71 -16.10
CA ASP A 102 16.25 -0.66 -17.07
C ASP A 102 15.05 -0.24 -17.91
N VAL A 103 13.81 -0.66 -17.56
CA VAL A 103 12.61 -0.35 -18.37
C VAL A 103 12.48 1.15 -18.61
N ASN A 104 12.55 1.98 -17.56
CA ASN A 104 12.45 3.44 -17.71
C ASN A 104 13.72 4.09 -18.26
N VAL A 105 14.86 3.39 -18.26
CA VAL A 105 16.10 3.87 -18.91
C VAL A 105 15.96 3.80 -20.42
N ILE A 106 15.28 2.75 -20.92
CA ILE A 106 15.10 2.49 -22.35
C ILE A 106 13.88 3.24 -22.92
N ARG A 107 12.87 3.52 -22.09
CA ARG A 107 11.68 4.29 -22.49
C ARG A 107 12.02 5.74 -22.82
N PRO A 108 11.30 6.37 -23.76
CA PRO A 108 11.49 7.79 -24.05
C PRO A 108 11.20 8.63 -22.80
N LYS A 109 11.87 9.78 -22.67
CA LYS A 109 11.81 10.61 -21.47
C LYS A 109 10.37 11.02 -21.09
N ASP A 110 9.53 11.31 -22.07
CA ASP A 110 8.13 11.67 -21.90
C ASP A 110 7.27 10.56 -21.27
N TYR A 111 7.73 9.30 -21.26
CA TYR A 111 7.06 8.19 -20.60
C TYR A 111 7.03 8.34 -19.08
N TRP A 112 8.15 8.71 -18.47
CA TRP A 112 8.32 8.78 -17.01
C TRP A 112 8.48 10.20 -16.47
N GLU A 113 8.81 11.18 -17.32
CA GLU A 113 8.90 12.60 -16.96
C GLU A 113 7.50 13.21 -16.81
N TYR A 114 6.86 12.96 -15.66
CA TYR A 114 5.52 13.45 -15.39
C TYR A 114 5.46 14.96 -15.09
N GLU A 115 6.58 15.61 -14.79
CA GLU A 115 6.57 17.06 -14.50
C GLU A 115 6.21 17.89 -15.74
N SER A 116 6.60 17.43 -16.93
CA SER A 116 6.26 18.04 -18.22
C SER A 116 4.87 17.66 -18.75
N LEU A 117 4.11 16.80 -18.06
CA LEU A 117 2.77 16.41 -18.51
C LEU A 117 1.85 17.64 -18.61
N THR A 118 1.23 17.83 -19.78
CA THR A 118 0.11 18.75 -20.00
C THR A 118 -1.19 17.96 -19.87
N VAL A 119 -1.99 18.30 -18.87
CA VAL A 119 -3.27 17.63 -18.61
C VAL A 119 -4.34 18.23 -19.51
N GLN A 120 -4.99 17.38 -20.29
CA GLN A 120 -6.24 17.71 -20.98
C GLN A 120 -7.38 17.56 -19.98
N TRP A 121 -8.17 18.62 -19.81
CA TRP A 121 -9.25 18.64 -18.83
C TRP A 121 -10.57 18.39 -19.55
N GLY A 122 -11.35 17.41 -19.07
CA GLY A 122 -12.73 17.20 -19.46
C GLY A 122 -13.70 18.18 -18.78
N GLU A 123 -14.99 18.03 -19.09
CA GLU A 123 -16.07 18.85 -18.55
C GLU A 123 -16.58 18.25 -17.24
N GLN A 124 -16.52 19.01 -16.14
CA GLN A 124 -16.96 18.51 -14.84
C GLN A 124 -18.48 18.26 -14.78
N ASP A 125 -19.26 19.07 -15.51
CA ASP A 125 -20.72 19.03 -15.50
C ASP A 125 -21.28 17.76 -16.20
N ASP A 126 -20.42 16.99 -16.87
CA ASP A 126 -20.75 15.66 -17.38
C ASP A 126 -20.93 14.62 -16.26
N TYR A 127 -20.58 14.95 -15.01
CA TYR A 127 -20.59 14.02 -13.88
C TYR A 127 -21.38 14.56 -12.69
N GLU A 128 -22.34 13.77 -12.22
CA GLU A 128 -23.12 14.08 -11.02
C GLU A 128 -22.69 13.21 -9.83
N VAL A 129 -22.50 13.83 -8.66
CA VAL A 129 -22.18 13.13 -7.42
C VAL A 129 -23.46 12.51 -6.83
N VAL A 130 -23.45 11.20 -6.63
CA VAL A 130 -24.57 10.48 -6.00
C VAL A 130 -24.38 10.41 -4.49
N ARG A 131 -23.24 9.87 -4.04
CA ARG A 131 -22.95 9.69 -2.61
C ARG A 131 -21.47 9.58 -2.33
N LYS A 132 -21.07 9.93 -1.11
CA LYS A 132 -19.71 9.71 -0.64
C LYS A 132 -19.47 8.23 -0.35
N VAL A 133 -18.37 7.69 -0.86
CA VAL A 133 -17.98 6.28 -0.65
C VAL A 133 -16.66 6.13 0.11
N GLY A 134 -15.83 7.17 0.15
CA GLY A 134 -14.55 7.09 0.84
C GLY A 134 -13.91 8.44 1.15
N ARG A 135 -12.93 8.41 2.05
CA ARG A 135 -12.08 9.55 2.39
C ARG A 135 -10.65 9.09 2.59
N GLY A 136 -9.75 9.65 1.80
CA GLY A 136 -8.31 9.44 1.94
C GLY A 136 -7.59 10.63 2.58
N LYS A 137 -6.30 10.47 2.82
CA LYS A 137 -5.43 11.58 3.26
C LYS A 137 -5.38 12.70 2.21
N TYR A 138 -5.40 12.34 0.93
CA TYR A 138 -5.20 13.25 -0.20
C TYR A 138 -6.42 13.41 -1.11
N SER A 139 -7.54 12.74 -0.80
CA SER A 139 -8.72 12.78 -1.65
C SER A 139 -10.01 12.55 -0.86
N GLU A 140 -11.12 12.90 -1.49
CA GLU A 140 -12.46 12.43 -1.14
C GLU A 140 -13.02 11.67 -2.33
N VAL A 141 -13.74 10.58 -2.07
CA VAL A 141 -14.17 9.65 -3.12
C VAL A 141 -15.67 9.50 -3.07
N PHE A 142 -16.30 9.63 -4.23
CA PHE A 142 -17.74 9.59 -4.41
C PHE A 142 -18.12 8.59 -5.50
N GLU A 143 -19.26 7.92 -5.32
CA GLU A 143 -19.99 7.32 -6.43
C GLU A 143 -20.69 8.44 -7.17
N GLY A 144 -20.62 8.41 -8.49
CA GLY A 144 -21.29 9.35 -9.38
C GLY A 144 -21.87 8.65 -10.60
N VAL A 145 -22.49 9.43 -11.46
CA VAL A 145 -23.01 8.99 -12.76
C VAL A 145 -22.58 9.97 -13.84
N HIS A 146 -22.26 9.45 -15.02
CA HIS A 146 -22.07 10.27 -16.20
C HIS A 146 -23.43 10.66 -16.77
N THR A 147 -23.69 11.95 -16.94
CA THR A 147 -25.04 12.50 -17.19
C THR A 147 -25.62 12.12 -18.55
N THR A 148 -24.78 11.99 -19.58
CA THR A 148 -25.24 11.67 -20.94
C THR A 148 -25.64 10.21 -21.16
N ASN A 149 -24.93 9.25 -20.53
CA ASN A 149 -25.15 7.81 -20.74
C ASN A 149 -25.64 7.06 -19.49
N ASN A 150 -25.79 7.76 -18.35
CA ASN A 150 -26.17 7.20 -17.05
C ASN A 150 -25.24 6.08 -16.52
N GLU A 151 -24.01 5.98 -17.03
CA GLU A 151 -23.05 4.99 -16.53
C GLU A 151 -22.50 5.41 -15.16
N LYS A 152 -22.41 4.45 -14.24
CA LYS A 152 -21.81 4.67 -12.92
C LYS A 152 -20.32 4.91 -13.03
N CYS A 153 -19.82 5.86 -12.25
CA CYS A 153 -18.39 6.16 -12.14
C CYS A 153 -17.97 6.39 -10.68
N ILE A 154 -16.66 6.49 -10.48
CA ILE A 154 -16.06 6.95 -9.23
C ILE A 154 -15.40 8.30 -9.45
N ILE A 155 -15.80 9.29 -8.66
CA ILE A 155 -15.26 10.65 -8.68
C ILE A 155 -14.30 10.79 -7.49
N LYS A 156 -13.00 10.85 -7.78
CA LYS A 156 -11.95 11.10 -6.77
C LYS A 156 -11.55 12.56 -6.81
N ILE A 157 -12.12 13.35 -5.91
CA ILE A 157 -11.79 14.77 -5.74
C ILE A 157 -10.46 14.87 -4.99
N LEU A 158 -9.45 15.52 -5.60
CA LEU A 158 -8.12 15.64 -5.02
C LEU A 158 -8.06 16.84 -4.07
N LYS A 159 -7.66 16.60 -2.82
CA LYS A 159 -7.41 17.68 -1.85
C LYS A 159 -6.20 18.51 -2.30
N PRO A 160 -6.03 19.74 -1.78
CA PRO A 160 -4.87 20.57 -2.10
C PRO A 160 -3.54 19.83 -1.84
N VAL A 161 -2.83 19.49 -2.92
CA VAL A 161 -1.53 18.84 -2.91
C VAL A 161 -0.61 19.47 -3.98
N LYS A 162 0.69 19.20 -3.91
CA LYS A 162 1.65 19.69 -4.90
C LYS A 162 1.26 19.20 -6.30
N LYS A 163 1.22 20.09 -7.31
CA LYS A 163 0.89 19.77 -8.71
C LYS A 163 1.71 18.58 -9.26
N LYS A 164 2.98 18.49 -8.88
CA LYS A 164 3.88 17.37 -9.19
C LYS A 164 3.26 16.00 -8.85
N LYS A 165 2.59 15.89 -7.70
CA LYS A 165 1.95 14.64 -7.26
C LYS A 165 0.74 14.26 -8.11
N ILE A 166 -0.06 15.26 -8.50
CA ILE A 166 -1.24 15.08 -9.36
C ILE A 166 -0.80 14.60 -10.74
N LYS A 167 0.18 15.30 -11.36
CA LYS A 167 0.72 14.90 -12.66
C LYS A 167 1.32 13.49 -12.63
N ARG A 168 2.01 13.10 -11.54
CA ARG A 168 2.54 11.76 -11.37
C ARG A 168 1.45 10.69 -11.37
N GLU A 169 0.40 10.89 -10.57
CA GLU A 169 -0.73 9.95 -10.49
C GLU A 169 -1.43 9.81 -11.86
N ILE A 170 -1.71 10.93 -12.53
CA ILE A 170 -2.31 10.94 -13.87
C ILE A 170 -1.41 10.20 -14.87
N LYS A 171 -0.11 10.53 -14.92
CA LYS A 171 0.81 9.92 -15.89
C LYS A 171 0.93 8.41 -15.71
N ILE A 172 1.00 7.95 -14.45
CA ILE A 172 1.02 6.53 -14.11
C ILE A 172 -0.28 5.85 -14.55
N LEU A 173 -1.44 6.42 -14.24
CA LEU A 173 -2.74 5.87 -14.64
C LEU A 173 -2.90 5.80 -16.16
N GLN A 174 -2.44 6.82 -16.89
CA GLN A 174 -2.45 6.82 -18.35
C GLN A 174 -1.55 5.72 -18.91
N ASN A 175 -0.33 5.56 -18.39
CA ASN A 175 0.62 4.53 -18.84
C ASN A 175 0.13 3.11 -18.52
N LEU A 176 -0.63 2.92 -17.44
CA LEU A 176 -1.13 1.62 -17.01
C LEU A 176 -2.54 1.29 -17.53
N CYS A 177 -3.20 2.23 -18.20
CA CYS A 177 -4.55 2.02 -18.73
C CYS A 177 -4.59 0.82 -19.69
N GLY A 178 -5.64 -0.01 -19.57
CA GLY A 178 -5.77 -1.26 -20.32
C GLY A 178 -5.02 -2.45 -19.71
N GLY A 179 -4.20 -2.23 -18.67
CA GLY A 179 -3.50 -3.28 -17.95
C GLY A 179 -4.43 -4.25 -17.21
N PRO A 180 -4.02 -5.52 -17.03
CA PRO A 180 -4.80 -6.50 -16.28
C PRO A 180 -5.02 -6.03 -14.85
N ASN A 181 -6.29 -5.98 -14.43
CA ASN A 181 -6.71 -5.65 -13.07
C ASN A 181 -6.22 -4.27 -12.56
N ILE A 182 -5.86 -3.36 -13.46
CA ILE A 182 -5.61 -1.95 -13.13
C ILE A 182 -6.91 -1.17 -13.27
N VAL A 183 -7.23 -0.31 -12.30
CA VAL A 183 -8.39 0.58 -12.42
C VAL A 183 -8.26 1.51 -13.61
N LYS A 184 -9.33 1.62 -14.40
CA LYS A 184 -9.39 2.52 -15.55
C LYS A 184 -9.66 3.95 -15.11
N LEU A 185 -8.75 4.86 -15.47
CA LEU A 185 -9.00 6.30 -15.48
C LEU A 185 -9.80 6.62 -16.75
N LEU A 186 -11.03 7.09 -16.57
CA LEU A 186 -11.95 7.43 -17.65
C LEU A 186 -11.75 8.87 -18.12
N ASP A 187 -11.59 9.79 -17.16
CA ASP A 187 -11.50 11.22 -17.45
C ASP A 187 -10.79 11.99 -16.31
N ILE A 188 -10.39 13.21 -16.61
CA ILE A 188 -9.72 14.14 -15.70
C ILE A 188 -10.43 15.49 -15.80
N VAL A 189 -11.21 15.83 -14.79
CA VAL A 189 -11.99 17.07 -14.78
C VAL A 189 -11.47 18.05 -13.74
N ARG A 190 -11.87 19.32 -13.86
CA ARG A 190 -11.57 20.34 -12.87
C ARG A 190 -12.78 21.21 -12.63
N ASP A 191 -12.95 21.60 -11.38
CA ASP A 191 -13.99 22.55 -11.01
C ASP A 191 -13.64 23.93 -11.56
N GLN A 192 -14.58 24.57 -12.26
CA GLN A 192 -14.29 25.80 -12.97
C GLN A 192 -14.04 26.99 -12.01
N GLN A 193 -14.64 26.99 -10.82
CA GLN A 193 -14.49 28.07 -9.85
C GLN A 193 -13.26 27.87 -8.95
N SER A 194 -13.20 26.73 -8.26
CA SER A 194 -12.15 26.39 -7.29
C SER A 194 -10.87 25.87 -7.93
N LYS A 195 -10.91 25.45 -9.21
CA LYS A 195 -9.82 24.77 -9.93
C LYS A 195 -9.38 23.46 -9.25
N THR A 196 -10.27 22.86 -8.46
CA THR A 196 -10.01 21.59 -7.78
C THR A 196 -10.07 20.45 -8.81
N PRO A 197 -9.00 19.65 -8.95
CA PRO A 197 -8.98 18.56 -9.91
C PRO A 197 -9.65 17.29 -9.36
N SER A 198 -10.35 16.59 -10.24
CA SER A 198 -10.99 15.31 -9.95
C SER A 198 -10.58 14.27 -10.99
N LEU A 199 -10.35 13.04 -10.54
CA LEU A 199 -10.08 11.89 -11.41
C LEU A 199 -11.32 11.03 -11.47
N ILE A 200 -11.77 10.70 -12.67
CA ILE A 200 -12.96 9.88 -12.93
C ILE A 200 -12.52 8.46 -13.26
N PHE A 201 -13.07 7.47 -12.56
CA PHE A 201 -12.71 6.06 -12.74
C PHE A 201 -13.91 5.19 -13.05
N GLU A 202 -13.63 3.99 -13.61
CA GLU A 202 -14.64 2.93 -13.69
C GLU A 202 -15.22 2.62 -12.30
N TYR A 203 -16.53 2.38 -12.25
CA TYR A 203 -17.17 1.88 -11.03
C TYR A 203 -16.86 0.40 -10.83
N VAL A 204 -16.54 0.01 -9.59
CA VAL A 204 -16.34 -1.37 -9.18
C VAL A 204 -17.30 -1.68 -8.04
N ASN A 205 -18.10 -2.74 -8.19
CA ASN A 205 -19.05 -3.20 -7.16
C ASN A 205 -18.31 -3.90 -6.01
N ASN A 206 -17.64 -3.12 -5.18
CA ASN A 206 -16.74 -3.64 -4.15
C ASN A 206 -17.50 -4.14 -2.91
N THR A 207 -17.14 -5.32 -2.44
CA THR A 207 -17.44 -5.76 -1.06
C THR A 207 -16.28 -5.40 -0.13
N ASP A 208 -16.56 -4.74 1.00
CA ASP A 208 -15.52 -4.38 1.99
C ASP A 208 -14.73 -5.62 2.43
N PHE A 209 -13.39 -5.51 2.43
CA PHE A 209 -12.52 -6.66 2.71
C PHE A 209 -12.73 -7.25 4.11
N LYS A 210 -13.17 -6.47 5.10
CA LYS A 210 -13.45 -6.99 6.46
C LYS A 210 -14.65 -7.92 6.48
N VAL A 211 -15.57 -7.75 5.52
CA VAL A 211 -16.72 -8.64 5.32
C VAL A 211 -16.34 -9.78 4.40
N LEU A 212 -15.62 -9.49 3.31
CA LEU A 212 -15.29 -10.48 2.28
C LEU A 212 -14.22 -11.47 2.71
N TYR A 213 -13.07 -11.02 3.23
CA TYR A 213 -11.93 -11.92 3.49
C TYR A 213 -12.23 -13.08 4.44
N PRO A 214 -13.05 -12.91 5.51
CA PRO A 214 -13.45 -14.03 6.36
C PRO A 214 -14.28 -15.11 5.65
N THR A 215 -14.97 -14.78 4.56
CA THR A 215 -15.85 -15.71 3.82
C THR A 215 -15.12 -16.45 2.70
N LEU A 216 -13.95 -15.97 2.28
CA LEU A 216 -13.21 -16.57 1.17
C LEU A 216 -12.76 -18.00 1.47
N SER A 217 -12.97 -18.88 0.50
CA SER A 217 -12.41 -20.23 0.51
C SER A 217 -10.88 -20.20 0.27
N ASP A 218 -10.20 -21.31 0.55
CA ASP A 218 -8.77 -21.48 0.18
C ASP A 218 -8.54 -21.15 -1.31
N PHE A 219 -9.44 -21.62 -2.18
CA PHE A 219 -9.35 -21.38 -3.61
C PHE A 219 -9.55 -19.90 -3.95
N ASP A 220 -10.51 -19.22 -3.32
CA ASP A 220 -10.74 -17.79 -3.58
C ASP A 220 -9.57 -16.92 -3.13
N ILE A 221 -8.93 -17.25 -2.01
CA ILE A 221 -7.71 -16.57 -1.56
C ILE A 221 -6.63 -16.70 -2.64
N ARG A 222 -6.35 -17.93 -3.13
CA ARG A 222 -5.36 -18.14 -4.20
C ARG A 222 -5.73 -17.37 -5.47
N TYR A 223 -7.00 -17.42 -5.85
CA TYR A 223 -7.50 -16.75 -7.04
C TYR A 223 -7.28 -15.23 -6.97
N TYR A 224 -7.70 -14.57 -5.89
CA TYR A 224 -7.55 -13.12 -5.78
C TYR A 224 -6.11 -12.68 -5.57
N ILE A 225 -5.28 -13.47 -4.89
CA ILE A 225 -3.83 -13.22 -4.82
C ILE A 225 -3.20 -13.32 -6.21
N TYR A 226 -3.60 -14.31 -7.03
CA TYR A 226 -3.13 -14.43 -8.40
C TYR A 226 -3.58 -13.27 -9.29
N GLU A 227 -4.84 -12.84 -9.18
CA GLU A 227 -5.35 -11.67 -9.91
C GLU A 227 -4.62 -10.38 -9.51
N LEU A 228 -4.26 -10.22 -8.23
CA LEU A 228 -3.44 -9.10 -7.76
C LEU A 228 -1.99 -9.19 -8.26
N LEU A 229 -1.40 -10.40 -8.30
CA LEU A 229 -0.08 -10.62 -8.88
C LEU A 229 0.00 -10.23 -10.36
N LYS A 230 -1.06 -10.46 -11.15
CA LYS A 230 -1.12 -9.98 -12.54
C LYS A 230 -1.02 -8.44 -12.63
N ALA A 231 -1.73 -7.73 -11.76
CA ALA A 231 -1.66 -6.27 -11.71
C ALA A 231 -0.25 -5.77 -11.32
N LEU A 232 0.37 -6.42 -10.33
CA LEU A 232 1.71 -6.06 -9.86
C LEU A 232 2.78 -6.38 -10.91
N ASP A 233 2.79 -7.56 -11.50
CA ASP A 233 3.72 -7.90 -12.57
C ASP A 233 3.58 -6.94 -13.75
N TYR A 234 2.33 -6.62 -14.15
CA TYR A 234 2.11 -5.65 -15.20
C TYR A 234 2.68 -4.27 -14.86
N CYS A 235 2.34 -3.67 -13.72
CA CYS A 235 2.85 -2.34 -13.40
C CYS A 235 4.37 -2.31 -13.20
N HIS A 236 4.95 -3.38 -12.63
CA HIS A 236 6.41 -3.52 -12.51
C HIS A 236 7.07 -3.64 -13.88
N SER A 237 6.49 -4.39 -14.83
CA SER A 237 6.96 -4.49 -16.22
C SER A 237 6.87 -3.15 -16.98
N GLN A 238 5.98 -2.26 -16.54
CA GLN A 238 5.87 -0.88 -17.01
C GLN A 238 6.77 0.09 -16.23
N GLY A 239 7.68 -0.41 -15.40
CA GLY A 239 8.65 0.39 -14.66
C GLY A 239 8.03 1.18 -13.50
N ILE A 240 6.88 0.77 -12.97
CA ILE A 240 6.15 1.50 -11.94
C ILE A 240 6.01 0.65 -10.68
N MET A 241 6.30 1.23 -9.51
CA MET A 241 6.00 0.65 -8.20
C MET A 241 4.71 1.27 -7.66
N HIS A 242 3.80 0.47 -7.08
CA HIS A 242 2.55 0.95 -6.49
C HIS A 242 2.77 1.64 -5.14
N ARG A 243 3.59 1.06 -4.25
CA ARG A 243 4.04 1.57 -2.95
C ARG A 243 2.95 1.82 -1.88
N ASP A 244 1.73 1.33 -2.09
CA ASP A 244 0.66 1.31 -1.08
C ASP A 244 -0.31 0.14 -1.29
N VAL A 245 0.22 -1.04 -1.62
CA VAL A 245 -0.58 -2.28 -1.72
C VAL A 245 -1.11 -2.65 -0.33
N LYS A 246 -2.43 -2.77 -0.21
CA LYS A 246 -3.15 -3.11 1.03
C LYS A 246 -4.60 -3.48 0.69
N PRO A 247 -5.36 -4.13 1.60
CA PRO A 247 -6.72 -4.57 1.32
C PRO A 247 -7.66 -3.44 0.90
N HIS A 248 -7.49 -2.23 1.46
CA HIS A 248 -8.30 -1.06 1.13
C HIS A 248 -8.11 -0.56 -0.31
N ASN A 249 -7.00 -0.92 -0.96
CA ASN A 249 -6.68 -0.52 -2.33
C ASN A 249 -6.92 -1.67 -3.34
N VAL A 250 -7.54 -2.76 -2.91
CA VAL A 250 -7.88 -3.91 -3.76
C VAL A 250 -9.39 -4.05 -3.77
N MET A 251 -10.01 -3.57 -4.85
CA MET A 251 -11.46 -3.63 -5.03
C MET A 251 -11.85 -4.99 -5.62
N ILE A 252 -12.80 -5.67 -4.98
CA ILE A 252 -13.25 -6.99 -5.40
C ILE A 252 -14.77 -7.01 -5.60
N ASP A 253 -15.18 -7.28 -6.83
CA ASP A 253 -16.53 -7.74 -7.16
C ASP A 253 -16.51 -9.27 -7.08
N HIS A 254 -17.03 -9.81 -5.98
CA HIS A 254 -16.95 -11.24 -5.72
C HIS A 254 -17.90 -12.06 -6.60
N GLU A 255 -19.06 -11.50 -6.91
CA GLU A 255 -20.07 -12.12 -7.77
C GLU A 255 -19.52 -12.33 -9.20
N GLN A 256 -18.86 -11.30 -9.74
CA GLN A 256 -18.25 -11.39 -11.08
C GLN A 256 -16.82 -11.93 -11.08
N ARG A 257 -16.26 -12.25 -9.89
CA ARG A 257 -14.85 -12.63 -9.69
C ARG A 257 -13.85 -11.63 -10.28
N LYS A 258 -14.13 -10.33 -10.23
CA LYS A 258 -13.25 -9.28 -10.76
C LYS A 258 -12.48 -8.57 -9.66
N LEU A 259 -11.21 -8.26 -9.95
CA LEU A 259 -10.32 -7.50 -9.07
C LEU A 259 -9.82 -6.24 -9.78
N ARG A 260 -9.69 -5.14 -9.03
CA ARG A 260 -8.99 -3.92 -9.46
C ARG A 260 -8.05 -3.42 -8.36
N LEU A 261 -6.80 -3.18 -8.74
CA LEU A 261 -5.84 -2.42 -7.93
C LEU A 261 -6.08 -0.91 -8.17
N ILE A 262 -6.34 -0.18 -7.08
CA ILE A 262 -6.72 1.23 -7.09
C ILE A 262 -5.72 2.11 -6.31
N ASP A 263 -5.92 3.42 -6.37
CA ASP A 263 -5.18 4.44 -5.61
C ASP A 263 -3.66 4.50 -5.90
N TRP A 264 -3.34 4.94 -7.11
CA TRP A 264 -1.97 5.12 -7.60
C TRP A 264 -1.29 6.42 -7.12
N GLY A 265 -1.87 7.13 -6.14
CA GLY A 265 -1.36 8.44 -5.69
C GLY A 265 0.00 8.40 -4.98
N LEU A 266 0.42 7.23 -4.49
CA LEU A 266 1.75 6.99 -3.92
C LEU A 266 2.70 6.26 -4.87
N ALA A 267 2.22 5.81 -6.03
CA ALA A 267 3.04 5.11 -7.01
C ALA A 267 4.17 5.99 -7.56
N GLU A 268 5.19 5.36 -8.13
CA GLU A 268 6.37 6.06 -8.67
C GLU A 268 7.09 5.23 -9.74
N PHE A 269 7.74 5.94 -10.67
CA PHE A 269 8.63 5.33 -11.66
C PHE A 269 9.94 4.87 -11.03
N TYR A 270 10.29 3.60 -11.28
CA TYR A 270 11.56 3.02 -10.87
C TYR A 270 12.72 3.48 -11.77
N HIS A 271 13.84 3.86 -11.19
CA HIS A 271 15.09 4.20 -11.87
C HIS A 271 16.25 3.61 -11.04
N PRO A 272 17.17 2.85 -11.66
CA PRO A 272 18.30 2.27 -10.94
C PRO A 272 19.13 3.33 -10.20
N GLY A 273 19.41 3.10 -8.92
CA GLY A 273 20.21 3.99 -8.09
C GLY A 273 19.50 5.26 -7.62
N LYS A 274 18.22 5.47 -7.96
CA LYS A 274 17.43 6.58 -7.42
C LYS A 274 17.05 6.28 -5.97
N GLU A 275 17.24 7.27 -5.10
CA GLU A 275 16.73 7.24 -3.74
C GLU A 275 15.27 7.70 -3.70
N TYR A 276 14.44 6.92 -3.03
CA TYR A 276 13.02 7.14 -2.88
C TYR A 276 12.65 7.46 -1.44
N ASN A 277 11.62 8.29 -1.29
CA ASN A 277 11.08 8.60 0.03
C ASN A 277 10.50 7.34 0.70
N VAL A 278 10.94 7.03 1.92
CA VAL A 278 10.49 5.86 2.69
C VAL A 278 9.16 6.08 3.43
N ARG A 279 8.65 7.32 3.46
CA ARG A 279 7.36 7.70 4.07
C ARG A 279 6.17 7.41 3.15
N VAL A 280 6.16 6.21 2.57
CA VAL A 280 5.10 5.65 1.72
C VAL A 280 4.51 4.40 2.37
N ALA A 281 3.46 3.82 1.79
CA ALA A 281 2.69 2.72 2.35
C ALA A 281 2.02 2.99 3.71
N SER A 282 1.01 2.18 4.01
CA SER A 282 0.35 2.15 5.31
C SER A 282 1.13 1.26 6.29
N ARG A 283 1.22 1.64 7.58
CA ARG A 283 2.15 1.05 8.57
C ARG A 283 2.29 -0.46 8.52
N TYR A 284 1.17 -1.19 8.57
CA TYR A 284 1.16 -2.66 8.66
C TYR A 284 1.69 -3.38 7.41
N PHE A 285 1.82 -2.65 6.30
CA PHE A 285 2.26 -3.15 5.00
C PHE A 285 3.64 -2.59 4.61
N LYS A 286 4.27 -1.78 5.47
CA LYS A 286 5.63 -1.27 5.21
C LYS A 286 6.64 -2.42 5.20
N GLY A 287 7.43 -2.50 4.13
CA GLY A 287 8.62 -3.34 4.06
C GLY A 287 9.70 -2.92 5.06
N PRO A 288 10.56 -3.86 5.52
CA PRO A 288 11.69 -3.54 6.39
C PRO A 288 12.53 -2.39 5.84
N GLU A 289 12.75 -2.33 4.53
CA GLU A 289 13.49 -1.27 3.84
C GLU A 289 12.96 0.14 4.18
N LEU A 290 11.63 0.30 4.33
CA LEU A 290 11.03 1.58 4.70
C LEU A 290 11.22 1.90 6.19
N LEU A 291 11.27 0.87 7.04
CA LEU A 291 11.37 0.99 8.49
C LEU A 291 12.81 1.22 8.95
N VAL A 292 13.79 0.79 8.14
CA VAL A 292 15.22 0.99 8.37
C VAL A 292 15.84 2.04 7.44
N ASP A 293 15.03 2.84 6.76
CA ASP A 293 15.47 3.96 5.90
C ASP A 293 16.44 3.57 4.75
N LEU A 294 16.24 2.40 4.14
CA LEU A 294 16.92 2.02 2.90
C LEU A 294 16.17 2.62 1.70
N GLN A 295 16.74 3.67 1.08
CA GLN A 295 16.00 4.52 0.14
C GLN A 295 16.05 4.07 -1.34
N ASP A 296 17.06 3.31 -1.76
CA ASP A 296 17.17 2.77 -3.13
C ASP A 296 16.43 1.43 -3.29
N TYR A 297 15.23 1.35 -2.70
CA TYR A 297 14.34 0.21 -2.81
C TYR A 297 13.69 0.13 -4.21
N ASP A 298 13.07 -1.02 -4.49
CA ASP A 298 12.49 -1.32 -5.80
C ASP A 298 11.11 -1.99 -5.69
N TYR A 299 10.64 -2.57 -6.79
CA TYR A 299 9.38 -3.29 -6.94
C TYR A 299 9.12 -4.35 -5.84
N SER A 300 10.18 -4.90 -5.22
CA SER A 300 10.05 -5.87 -4.14
C SER A 300 9.25 -5.38 -2.94
N LEU A 301 9.16 -4.05 -2.75
CA LEU A 301 8.35 -3.43 -1.70
C LEU A 301 6.87 -3.83 -1.80
N ASP A 302 6.34 -3.89 -3.02
CA ASP A 302 4.94 -4.26 -3.26
C ASP A 302 4.70 -5.74 -2.96
N LEU A 303 5.71 -6.60 -3.17
CA LEU A 303 5.64 -8.02 -2.81
C LEU A 303 5.65 -8.25 -1.30
N TRP A 304 6.40 -7.45 -0.53
CA TRP A 304 6.30 -7.49 0.93
C TRP A 304 4.88 -7.16 1.39
N SER A 305 4.32 -6.07 0.85
CA SER A 305 2.96 -5.62 1.14
C SER A 305 1.91 -6.69 0.81
N LEU A 306 2.05 -7.35 -0.35
CA LEU A 306 1.25 -8.51 -0.75
C LEU A 306 1.39 -9.67 0.26
N GLY A 307 2.62 -9.98 0.70
CA GLY A 307 2.88 -11.01 1.70
C GLY A 307 2.17 -10.73 3.03
N CYS A 308 2.17 -9.48 3.50
CA CYS A 308 1.40 -9.07 4.68
C CYS A 308 -0.11 -9.28 4.52
N MET A 309 -0.66 -8.96 3.35
CA MET A 309 -2.08 -9.21 3.04
C MET A 309 -2.38 -10.71 3.05
N PHE A 310 -1.59 -11.50 2.32
CA PHE A 310 -1.77 -12.93 2.20
C PHE A 310 -1.69 -13.63 3.56
N ALA A 311 -0.70 -13.29 4.38
CA ALA A 311 -0.58 -13.77 5.75
C ALA A 311 -1.83 -13.43 6.59
N GLY A 312 -2.34 -12.20 6.46
CA GLY A 312 -3.57 -11.78 7.15
C GLY A 312 -4.79 -12.63 6.76
N MET A 313 -4.93 -12.97 5.48
CA MET A 313 -6.02 -13.81 4.96
C MET A 313 -5.92 -15.26 5.46
N ILE A 314 -4.77 -15.92 5.31
CA ILE A 314 -4.64 -17.36 5.60
C ILE A 314 -4.63 -17.69 7.10
N PHE A 315 -4.08 -16.78 7.91
CA PHE A 315 -4.06 -16.90 9.37
C PHE A 315 -5.25 -16.24 10.04
N ARG A 316 -6.14 -15.58 9.27
CA ARG A 316 -7.29 -14.82 9.77
C ARG A 316 -6.89 -13.83 10.88
N LYS A 317 -5.78 -13.14 10.66
CA LYS A 317 -5.21 -12.17 11.61
C LYS A 317 -4.92 -10.87 10.90
N GLU A 318 -5.81 -9.90 11.06
CA GLU A 318 -5.71 -8.63 10.37
C GLU A 318 -5.55 -7.43 11.33
N PRO A 319 -4.46 -6.66 11.24
CA PRO A 319 -3.26 -6.91 10.41
C PRO A 319 -2.37 -8.02 10.97
N PHE A 320 -1.56 -8.66 10.12
CA PHE A 320 -0.66 -9.74 10.55
C PHE A 320 0.47 -9.23 11.47
N PHE A 321 1.15 -8.16 11.05
CA PHE A 321 2.12 -7.43 11.86
C PHE A 321 1.47 -6.15 12.41
N TYR A 322 1.16 -6.14 13.71
CA TYR A 322 0.43 -5.05 14.36
C TYR A 322 1.33 -4.22 15.27
N GLY A 323 2.09 -3.29 14.67
CA GLY A 323 2.92 -2.33 15.39
C GLY A 323 2.18 -1.04 15.76
N HIS A 324 2.42 -0.50 16.95
CA HIS A 324 1.78 0.75 17.42
C HIS A 324 2.30 1.99 16.67
N ASP A 325 3.56 1.98 16.27
CA ASP A 325 4.24 2.98 15.44
C ASP A 325 5.22 2.28 14.46
N ASN A 326 6.02 3.03 13.71
CA ASN A 326 6.96 2.43 12.75
C ASN A 326 8.11 1.68 13.44
N TYR A 327 8.52 2.07 14.65
CA TYR A 327 9.59 1.38 15.38
C TYR A 327 9.10 0.02 15.87
N ASP A 328 7.94 0.01 16.55
CA ASP A 328 7.30 -1.23 17.01
C ASP A 328 6.88 -2.13 15.84
N GLN A 329 6.57 -1.56 14.66
CA GLN A 329 6.33 -2.35 13.46
C GLN A 329 7.52 -3.23 13.08
N LEU A 330 8.76 -2.70 13.12
CA LEU A 330 9.96 -3.50 12.86
C LEU A 330 10.16 -4.57 13.93
N VAL A 331 9.89 -4.24 15.20
CA VAL A 331 9.93 -5.20 16.33
C VAL A 331 8.95 -6.36 16.09
N LYS A 332 7.71 -6.09 15.64
CA LYS A 332 6.74 -7.16 15.34
C LYS A 332 7.22 -8.06 14.19
N ILE A 333 7.89 -7.50 13.20
CA ILE A 333 8.46 -8.24 12.08
C ILE A 333 9.60 -9.14 12.58
N ALA A 334 10.55 -8.57 13.31
CA ALA A 334 11.70 -9.30 13.86
C ALA A 334 11.29 -10.44 14.80
N LYS A 335 10.21 -10.27 15.58
CA LYS A 335 9.66 -11.34 16.44
C LYS A 335 9.18 -12.58 15.68
N VAL A 336 8.82 -12.44 14.41
CA VAL A 336 8.35 -13.56 13.58
C VAL A 336 9.45 -14.09 12.67
N LEU A 337 10.24 -13.19 12.07
CA LEU A 337 11.27 -13.56 11.10
C LEU A 337 12.64 -13.88 11.72
N GLY A 338 12.85 -13.53 12.99
CA GLY A 338 14.15 -13.62 13.65
C GLY A 338 14.96 -12.33 13.54
N THR A 339 15.76 -12.06 14.58
CA THR A 339 16.71 -10.94 14.60
C THR A 339 17.99 -11.24 13.83
N ASP A 340 18.36 -12.50 13.66
CA ASP A 340 19.59 -12.89 12.96
C ASP A 340 19.51 -12.54 11.48
N GLU A 341 18.38 -12.84 10.85
CA GLU A 341 18.08 -12.49 9.47
C GLU A 341 18.05 -10.97 9.26
N LEU A 342 17.48 -10.23 10.23
CA LEU A 342 17.50 -8.77 10.23
C LEU A 342 18.94 -8.25 10.30
N ASN A 343 19.78 -8.81 11.19
CA ASN A 343 21.19 -8.42 11.31
C ASN A 343 21.98 -8.72 10.03
N VAL A 344 21.76 -9.88 9.40
CA VAL A 344 22.36 -10.22 8.10
C VAL A 344 21.94 -9.22 7.02
N TYR A 345 20.66 -8.85 6.98
CA TYR A 345 20.15 -7.85 6.05
C TYR A 345 20.78 -6.47 6.26
N LEU A 346 20.86 -6.00 7.51
CA LEU A 346 21.47 -4.71 7.87
C LEU A 346 22.96 -4.68 7.49
N ASN A 347 23.70 -5.74 7.81
CA ASN A 347 25.12 -5.86 7.47
C ASN A 347 25.33 -5.87 5.95
N LYS A 348 24.51 -6.61 5.21
CA LYS A 348 24.59 -6.67 3.74
C LYS A 348 24.47 -5.29 3.09
N TYR A 349 23.53 -4.46 3.57
CA TYR A 349 23.29 -3.12 3.02
C TYR A 349 24.01 -2.01 3.77
N ARG A 350 24.88 -2.37 4.72
CA ARG A 350 25.70 -1.47 5.55
C ARG A 350 24.85 -0.42 6.27
N LEU A 351 23.74 -0.86 6.84
CA LEU A 351 22.80 -0.05 7.59
C LEU A 351 23.07 -0.16 9.09
N GLU A 352 23.26 0.97 9.74
CA GLU A 352 23.28 1.08 11.20
C GLU A 352 21.95 1.64 11.68
N LEU A 353 21.24 0.86 12.50
CA LEU A 353 20.01 1.31 13.12
C LEU A 353 20.30 2.45 14.10
N ASP A 354 19.37 3.39 14.22
CA ASP A 354 19.48 4.40 15.27
C ASP A 354 19.45 3.75 16.67
N PRO A 355 20.08 4.36 17.69
CA PRO A 355 20.22 3.75 19.01
C PRO A 355 18.90 3.35 19.66
N HIS A 356 17.82 4.08 19.40
CA HIS A 356 16.51 3.76 19.96
C HIS A 356 15.95 2.49 19.32
N LEU A 357 15.99 2.40 17.99
CA LEU A 357 15.56 1.21 17.26
C LEU A 357 16.43 -0.02 17.56
N ALA A 358 17.75 0.17 17.64
CA ALA A 358 18.70 -0.87 18.02
C ALA A 358 18.40 -1.42 19.43
N ALA A 359 18.09 -0.55 20.41
CA ALA A 359 17.73 -0.98 21.75
C ALA A 359 16.41 -1.77 21.79
N LEU A 360 15.42 -1.36 20.99
CA LEU A 360 14.13 -2.06 20.91
C LEU A 360 14.27 -3.46 20.29
N VAL A 361 15.06 -3.58 19.22
CA VAL A 361 15.32 -4.87 18.55
C VAL A 361 16.26 -5.75 19.38
N GLY A 362 17.30 -5.18 19.99
CA GLY A 362 18.30 -5.92 20.79
C GLY A 362 17.72 -6.57 22.04
N ARG A 363 16.63 -6.05 22.60
CA ARG A 363 15.88 -6.70 23.70
C ARG A 363 15.26 -8.05 23.30
N LEU A 364 15.13 -8.34 22.01
CA LEU A 364 14.64 -9.63 21.52
C LEU A 364 15.73 -10.72 21.50
N ILE A 365 17.01 -10.35 21.60
CA ILE A 365 18.14 -11.30 21.56
C ILE A 365 18.37 -11.96 22.93
N ILE A 366 17.81 -11.38 24.00
CA ILE A 366 18.06 -11.80 25.41
C ILE A 366 16.92 -12.71 25.94
N ILE A 367 15.93 -13.05 25.12
CA ILE A 367 14.78 -13.91 25.47
C ILE A 367 14.78 -15.11 24.54
#